data_AF-A0A3B3ZVB4-F1
#
_entry.id   AF-A0A3B3ZVB4-F1
#
_cell.length_a   1.000
_cell.length_b   1.000
_cell.length_c   1.000
_cell.angle_alpha   90.00
_cell.angle_beta   90.00
_cell.angle_gamma   90.00
#
_symmetry.space_group_name_H-M   'P 1'
#
loop_
_entity.id
_entity.type
_entity.pdbx_description
1 polymer ?
#
loop_
_entity_poly.entity_id
_entity_poly.type
_entity_poly.pdbx_seq_one_letter_code
_entity_poly.pdbx_strand_id
1 'polypeptide(L)'
;MLSLWVYMIYCCVGYCSTVPSLRYVNRHGNDVDVVESLGASRDLLNNNENDVDSRGEEWDEPRSESKALDDNAMTAFLNETKKLPQAIIIGVKKGGTRALLEFLRLHPDVRAVGAEPHFFDRNYVKGLEWYRDLMPKSLEGQLTMEKTPSYYVTKDIPSRIYNMSKDTKLIVVVRDPDFLGLKRVVDGKYFHFNPAKGFPCLKRPESTSKPHCLGKTKGRTHPNIHPDVVQKLRDFYKPFNMKFYEMTGHHFGWD
;
A
#
# COMPACT_ATOMS: atom_id res chain seq x y z
N MET A 1 28.11 16.97 -30.96
CA MET A 1 27.14 17.64 -31.86
C MET A 1 26.36 16.60 -32.66
N LEU A 2 25.57 15.73 -32.01
CA LEU A 2 24.63 14.79 -32.66
C LEU A 2 23.71 14.07 -31.65
N SER A 3 23.36 14.71 -30.52
CA SER A 3 22.42 14.15 -29.53
C SER A 3 21.29 15.10 -29.12
N LEU A 4 21.11 16.20 -29.86
CA LEU A 4 20.03 17.17 -29.62
C LEU A 4 18.88 17.07 -30.64
N TRP A 5 18.93 16.15 -31.60
CA TRP A 5 17.94 16.06 -32.69
C TRP A 5 16.86 14.98 -32.54
N VAL A 6 16.92 14.12 -31.53
CA VAL A 6 15.86 13.10 -31.32
C VAL A 6 14.79 13.57 -30.30
N TYR A 7 15.07 14.65 -29.55
CA TYR A 7 14.14 15.19 -28.55
C TYR A 7 13.06 16.13 -29.15
N MET A 8 13.18 16.51 -30.41
CA MET A 8 12.27 17.45 -31.09
C MET A 8 11.15 16.80 -31.92
N ILE A 9 11.13 15.46 -32.06
CA ILE A 9 10.10 14.76 -32.83
C ILE A 9 9.02 14.14 -31.93
N TYR A 10 9.30 13.89 -30.64
CA TYR A 10 8.30 13.29 -29.73
C TYR A 10 7.36 14.30 -29.06
N CYS A 11 7.59 15.61 -29.23
CA CYS A 11 6.74 16.66 -28.67
C CYS A 11 5.73 17.26 -29.66
N CYS A 12 5.73 16.84 -30.94
CA CYS A 12 4.92 17.49 -31.98
C CYS A 12 3.87 16.60 -32.68
N VAL A 13 3.59 15.38 -32.17
CA VAL A 13 2.41 14.63 -32.63
C VAL A 13 1.38 14.54 -31.51
N GLY A 14 0.85 15.72 -31.18
CA GLY A 14 -0.45 15.83 -30.56
C GLY A 14 -1.52 15.52 -31.60
N TYR A 15 -2.35 14.52 -31.34
CA TYR A 15 -3.73 14.52 -31.79
C TYR A 15 -4.64 14.40 -30.56
N CYS A 16 -5.23 15.55 -30.25
CA CYS A 16 -6.40 15.70 -29.42
C CYS A 16 -7.58 15.10 -30.20
N SER A 17 -8.36 14.20 -29.60
CA SER A 17 -9.71 13.89 -30.08
C SER A 17 -10.58 13.58 -28.87
N THR A 18 -11.57 14.44 -28.73
CA THR A 18 -12.67 14.52 -27.78
C THR A 18 -13.43 13.20 -27.60
N VAL A 19 -13.76 12.91 -26.35
CA VAL A 19 -14.73 11.87 -25.94
C VAL A 19 -16.12 12.23 -26.48
N PRO A 20 -16.88 11.31 -27.10
CA PRO A 20 -18.28 11.56 -27.41
C PRO A 20 -19.12 11.52 -26.14
N SER A 21 -19.85 12.60 -25.87
CA SER A 21 -20.98 12.62 -24.93
C SER A 21 -22.08 11.71 -25.47
N LEU A 22 -22.42 10.68 -24.70
CA LEU A 22 -23.60 9.86 -24.96
C LEU A 22 -24.85 10.71 -24.63
N ARG A 23 -25.37 11.44 -25.61
CA ARG A 23 -26.70 12.06 -25.54
C ARG A 23 -27.75 10.98 -25.79
N TYR A 24 -28.44 10.58 -24.73
CA TYR A 24 -29.70 9.85 -24.86
C TYR A 24 -30.81 10.88 -25.14
N VAL A 25 -31.24 10.96 -26.40
CA VAL A 25 -32.43 11.71 -26.79
C VAL A 25 -33.62 10.80 -26.55
N ASN A 26 -34.42 11.09 -25.52
CA ASN A 26 -35.76 10.53 -25.42
C ASN A 26 -36.74 11.67 -25.76
N ARG A 27 -37.52 11.48 -26.83
CA ARG A 27 -38.48 12.45 -27.34
C ARG A 27 -39.86 11.97 -26.93
N HIS A 28 -40.43 12.55 -25.87
CA HIS A 28 -41.88 12.62 -25.70
C HIS A 28 -42.26 13.80 -24.79
N GLY A 29 -43.03 14.73 -25.38
CA GLY A 29 -44.16 15.46 -24.78
C GLY A 29 -43.97 16.28 -23.50
N ASN A 30 -44.10 17.60 -23.65
CA ASN A 30 -44.72 18.59 -22.76
C ASN A 30 -44.67 18.34 -21.23
N ASP A 31 -43.86 19.12 -20.51
CA ASP A 31 -44.35 20.18 -19.61
C ASP A 31 -43.18 20.91 -18.94
N VAL A 32 -43.35 22.21 -18.73
CA VAL A 32 -42.44 23.09 -18.01
C VAL A 32 -42.88 23.08 -16.55
N ASP A 33 -41.96 22.87 -15.61
CA ASP A 33 -42.04 23.54 -14.31
C ASP A 33 -40.68 23.60 -13.59
N VAL A 34 -40.46 24.78 -13.02
CA VAL A 34 -39.39 25.17 -12.10
C VAL A 34 -39.79 24.75 -10.69
N VAL A 35 -38.85 24.41 -9.79
CA VAL A 35 -38.79 24.86 -8.38
C VAL A 35 -37.66 24.15 -7.61
N GLU A 36 -37.05 24.95 -6.76
CA GLU A 36 -35.94 24.73 -5.85
C GLU A 36 -36.41 24.29 -4.44
N SER A 37 -35.54 23.60 -3.70
CA SER A 37 -35.42 23.61 -2.22
C SER A 37 -36.19 22.62 -1.32
N LEU A 38 -35.41 22.11 -0.33
CA LEU A 38 -35.75 21.70 1.05
C LEU A 38 -36.60 20.44 1.33
N GLY A 39 -35.96 19.49 2.05
CA GLY A 39 -36.23 19.36 3.49
C GLY A 39 -37.17 18.25 3.99
N ALA A 40 -36.60 17.42 4.87
CA ALA A 40 -37.20 16.69 6.00
C ALA A 40 -38.09 15.47 5.68
N SER A 41 -37.75 14.25 6.10
CA SER A 41 -37.62 13.67 7.47
C SER A 41 -38.93 13.03 7.95
N ARG A 42 -38.76 12.05 8.87
CA ARG A 42 -39.66 11.46 9.87
C ARG A 42 -39.71 9.92 9.78
N ASP A 43 -39.53 9.15 10.85
CA ASP A 43 -39.30 9.40 12.29
C ASP A 43 -38.75 8.06 12.88
N LEU A 44 -37.70 8.02 13.71
CA LEU A 44 -37.72 8.12 15.20
C LEU A 44 -38.57 6.98 15.84
N LEU A 45 -38.19 6.17 16.84
CA LEU A 45 -37.31 6.28 18.02
C LEU A 45 -36.98 4.85 18.52
N ASN A 46 -35.78 4.60 19.08
CA ASN A 46 -35.67 4.27 20.51
C ASN A 46 -34.20 4.38 20.97
N ASN A 47 -33.99 5.14 22.05
CA ASN A 47 -32.70 5.37 22.70
C ASN A 47 -32.77 4.89 24.14
N ASN A 48 -31.57 4.57 24.66
CA ASN A 48 -31.17 4.31 26.04
C ASN A 48 -31.32 2.87 26.53
N GLU A 49 -30.19 2.19 26.68
CA GLU A 49 -29.58 2.05 28.00
C GLU A 49 -28.05 1.89 27.89
N ASN A 50 -27.40 2.59 28.80
CA ASN A 50 -26.00 2.62 29.22
C ASN A 50 -25.19 1.34 28.95
N ASP A 51 -23.99 1.50 28.41
CA ASP A 51 -22.80 0.92 29.04
C ASP A 51 -21.55 1.74 28.71
N VAL A 52 -20.96 2.24 29.79
CA VAL A 52 -19.69 2.95 29.86
C VAL A 52 -18.58 1.92 29.96
N ASP A 53 -17.59 1.95 29.08
CA ASP A 53 -16.23 1.64 29.52
C ASP A 53 -15.20 2.45 28.71
N SER A 54 -14.76 3.53 29.34
CA SER A 54 -13.59 4.31 29.00
C SER A 54 -12.37 3.66 29.64
N ARG A 55 -11.42 3.14 28.86
CA ARG A 55 -10.04 2.96 29.35
C ARG A 55 -9.04 3.40 28.29
N GLY A 56 -8.61 4.64 28.41
CA GLY A 56 -7.30 5.06 27.94
C GLY A 56 -6.24 4.36 28.80
N GLU A 57 -5.23 3.78 28.14
CA GLU A 57 -4.10 3.19 28.84
C GLU A 57 -3.11 4.32 29.18
N GLU A 58 -3.21 4.74 30.44
CA GLU A 58 -2.30 5.58 31.20
C GLU A 58 -0.99 4.82 31.46
N TRP A 59 0.14 5.50 31.29
CA TRP A 59 1.46 4.93 31.48
C TRP A 59 1.84 5.03 32.96
N ASP A 60 1.80 3.90 33.69
CA ASP A 60 2.26 3.82 35.07
C ASP A 60 3.81 3.85 35.16
N GLU A 61 4.36 4.88 35.81
CA GLU A 61 5.73 4.91 36.32
C GLU A 61 5.88 4.04 37.59
N PRO A 62 6.90 3.17 37.70
CA PRO A 62 7.28 2.60 38.98
C PRO A 62 8.32 3.47 39.70
N ARG A 63 8.03 3.72 40.98
CA ARG A 63 8.91 4.34 41.98
C ARG A 63 10.27 3.65 42.12
N SER A 64 11.25 4.49 42.47
CA SER A 64 12.65 4.18 42.75
C SER A 64 12.87 3.13 43.83
N GLU A 65 13.53 2.03 43.47
CA GLU A 65 14.35 1.23 44.38
C GLU A 65 15.77 1.15 43.84
N SER A 66 16.72 1.67 44.61
CA SER A 66 18.14 1.69 44.32
C SER A 66 18.73 0.27 44.43
N LYS A 67 18.97 -0.38 43.30
CA LYS A 67 19.89 -1.51 43.17
C LYS A 67 21.04 -1.10 42.26
N ALA A 68 22.25 -1.10 42.81
CA ALA A 68 23.49 -0.91 42.08
C ALA A 68 23.58 -1.96 40.96
N LEU A 69 23.60 -1.50 39.71
CA LEU A 69 23.72 -2.34 38.52
C LEU A 69 24.91 -1.84 37.69
N ASP A 70 25.96 -2.65 37.72
CA ASP A 70 27.00 -2.90 36.72
C ASP A 70 27.22 -1.81 35.64
N ASP A 71 28.32 -1.06 35.79
CA ASP A 71 28.79 0.01 34.89
C ASP A 71 29.07 -0.46 33.44
N ASN A 72 28.99 -1.77 33.16
CA ASN A 72 29.15 -2.36 31.83
C ASN A 72 27.83 -2.50 31.02
N ALA A 73 26.68 -2.20 31.60
CA ALA A 73 25.38 -2.23 30.89
C ALA A 73 25.06 -0.93 30.13
N MET A 74 25.83 0.14 30.35
CA MET A 74 25.59 1.47 29.76
C MET A 74 26.18 1.66 28.35
N THR A 75 27.14 0.82 27.94
CA THR A 75 27.84 0.87 26.65
C THR A 75 27.06 0.22 25.50
N ALA A 76 25.89 -0.37 25.78
CA ALA A 76 25.00 -1.00 24.80
C ALA A 76 23.63 -0.30 24.66
N PHE A 77 23.51 0.98 25.05
CA PHE A 77 22.59 1.88 24.36
C PHE A 77 23.11 2.09 22.94
N LEU A 78 22.95 1.07 22.10
CA LEU A 78 23.26 1.13 20.69
C LEU A 78 22.58 2.38 20.12
N ASN A 79 23.33 3.21 19.39
CA ASN A 79 22.88 4.50 18.83
C ASN A 79 21.70 4.33 17.86
N GLU A 80 20.52 4.09 18.40
CA GLU A 80 19.28 3.95 17.67
C GLU A 80 18.83 5.31 17.14
N THR A 81 18.85 5.46 15.82
CA THR A 81 18.50 6.71 15.15
C THR A 81 17.42 6.48 14.10
N LYS A 82 16.61 7.51 13.85
CA LYS A 82 15.67 7.52 12.73
C LYS A 82 16.42 7.87 11.45
N LYS A 83 16.47 6.92 10.53
CA LYS A 83 17.15 7.06 9.24
C LYS A 83 16.10 7.16 8.14
N LEU A 84 16.39 7.89 7.06
CA LEU A 84 15.55 7.83 5.86
C LEU A 84 15.56 6.41 5.26
N PRO A 85 14.49 5.98 4.59
CA PRO A 85 14.41 4.61 4.10
C PRO A 85 15.42 4.36 2.98
N GLN A 86 16.23 3.31 3.14
CA GLN A 86 17.17 2.85 2.12
C GLN A 86 16.48 1.98 1.06
N ALA A 87 15.31 1.43 1.37
CA ALA A 87 14.49 0.69 0.42
C ALA A 87 13.00 1.04 0.53
N ILE A 88 12.32 1.21 -0.62
CA ILE A 88 10.91 1.59 -0.68
C ILE A 88 10.15 0.58 -1.55
N ILE A 89 9.04 0.04 -1.02
CA ILE A 89 8.08 -0.73 -1.83
C ILE A 89 7.10 0.25 -2.48
N ILE A 90 7.35 0.58 -3.75
CA ILE A 90 6.61 1.64 -4.47
C ILE A 90 5.30 1.15 -5.10
N GLY A 91 5.08 -0.16 -5.19
CA GLY A 91 3.95 -0.72 -5.92
C GLY A 91 4.05 -2.21 -6.18
N VAL A 92 3.12 -2.80 -6.93
CA VAL A 92 1.89 -2.14 -7.42
C VAL A 92 0.73 -2.32 -6.44
N LYS A 93 -0.27 -1.43 -6.52
CA LYS A 93 -1.51 -1.59 -5.75
C LYS A 93 -2.09 -2.98 -6.04
N LYS A 94 -2.53 -3.67 -4.99
CA LYS A 94 -3.05 -5.06 -5.04
C LYS A 94 -2.02 -6.15 -5.39
N GLY A 95 -0.76 -5.82 -5.66
CA GLY A 95 0.29 -6.80 -5.96
C GLY A 95 0.78 -7.66 -4.77
N GLY A 96 0.26 -7.44 -3.55
CA GLY A 96 0.73 -8.15 -2.36
C GLY A 96 1.78 -7.38 -1.56
N THR A 97 1.99 -6.09 -1.85
CA THR A 97 2.96 -5.20 -1.19
C THR A 97 2.88 -5.25 0.35
N ARG A 98 1.67 -5.32 0.93
CA ARG A 98 1.52 -5.45 2.39
C ARG A 98 2.08 -6.75 2.92
N ALA A 99 1.79 -7.87 2.27
CA ALA A 99 2.28 -9.19 2.69
C ALA A 99 3.81 -9.23 2.61
N LEU A 100 4.40 -8.72 1.52
CA LEU A 100 5.86 -8.64 1.39
C LEU A 100 6.49 -7.86 2.55
N LEU A 101 5.94 -6.69 2.89
CA LEU A 101 6.50 -5.88 3.98
C LEU A 101 6.44 -6.62 5.34
N GLU A 102 5.35 -7.35 5.61
CA GLU A 102 5.27 -8.18 6.82
C GLU A 102 6.30 -9.30 6.84
N PHE A 103 6.57 -9.92 5.68
CA PHE A 103 7.60 -10.97 5.57
C PHE A 103 9.00 -10.41 5.78
N LEU A 104 9.31 -9.25 5.19
CA LEU A 104 10.62 -8.59 5.35
C LEU A 104 10.87 -8.15 6.79
N ARG A 105 9.83 -7.70 7.51
CA ARG A 105 9.91 -7.36 8.94
C ARG A 105 10.24 -8.55 9.83
N LEU A 106 10.17 -9.78 9.32
CA LEU A 106 10.65 -10.93 10.07
C LEU A 106 12.18 -11.00 10.12
N HIS A 107 12.91 -10.27 9.27
CA HIS A 107 14.37 -10.24 9.30
C HIS A 107 14.88 -9.33 10.44
N PRO A 108 15.88 -9.75 11.25
CA PRO A 108 16.39 -8.95 12.36
C PRO A 108 16.97 -7.60 11.90
N ASP A 109 17.47 -7.55 10.66
CA ASP A 109 18.07 -6.33 10.09
C ASP A 109 17.08 -5.42 9.36
N VAL A 110 15.77 -5.63 9.50
CA VAL A 110 14.75 -4.83 8.81
C VAL A 110 13.84 -4.13 9.82
N ARG A 111 13.77 -2.80 9.69
CA ARG A 111 12.82 -1.93 10.38
C ARG A 111 11.95 -1.24 9.34
N ALA A 112 10.64 -1.17 9.57
CA ALA A 112 9.74 -0.57 8.59
C ALA A 112 8.57 0.19 9.20
N VAL A 113 8.13 1.24 8.50
CA VAL A 113 6.91 1.96 8.84
C VAL A 113 5.70 1.06 8.62
N GLY A 114 4.79 1.02 9.61
CA GLY A 114 3.59 0.19 9.55
C GLY A 114 2.50 0.76 8.64
N ALA A 115 2.29 2.07 8.67
CA ALA A 115 1.35 2.77 7.80
C ALA A 115 1.97 3.10 6.44
N GLU A 116 1.14 3.47 5.46
CA GLU A 116 1.61 4.01 4.17
C GLU A 116 1.87 5.51 4.39
N PRO A 117 3.12 6.01 4.35
CA PRO A 117 3.40 7.42 4.65
C PRO A 117 2.75 8.39 3.68
N HIS A 118 2.55 7.98 2.43
CA HIS A 118 2.08 8.86 1.36
C HIS A 118 2.90 10.16 1.28
N PHE A 119 4.22 10.05 1.47
CA PHE A 119 5.11 11.20 1.47
C PHE A 119 5.29 11.73 0.06
N PHE A 120 5.77 10.90 -0.87
CA PHE A 120 6.11 11.36 -2.21
C PHE A 120 4.90 11.70 -3.09
N ASP A 121 3.70 11.21 -2.77
CA ASP A 121 2.47 11.55 -3.50
C ASP A 121 1.68 12.69 -2.84
N ARG A 122 1.36 12.60 -1.54
CA ARG A 122 0.40 13.51 -0.88
C ARG A 122 1.04 14.52 0.08
N ASN A 123 2.09 14.10 0.79
CA ASN A 123 2.64 14.86 1.92
C ASN A 123 4.01 15.48 1.62
N TYR A 124 4.42 15.60 0.35
CA TYR A 124 5.77 16.01 -0.02
C TYR A 124 6.14 17.41 0.49
N VAL A 125 5.15 18.30 0.56
CA VAL A 125 5.28 19.67 1.08
C VAL A 125 5.69 19.74 2.56
N LYS A 126 5.54 18.66 3.32
CA LYS A 126 5.92 18.60 4.73
C LYS A 126 7.43 18.45 4.96
N GLY A 127 8.20 18.21 3.89
CA GLY A 127 9.65 18.13 3.94
C GLY A 127 10.20 16.78 4.44
N LEU A 128 11.50 16.58 4.25
CA LEU A 128 12.20 15.33 4.56
C LEU A 128 12.32 15.07 6.06
N GLU A 129 12.32 16.11 6.89
CA GLU A 129 12.35 15.95 8.35
C GLU A 129 11.09 15.28 8.85
N TRP A 130 9.92 15.79 8.45
CA TRP A 130 8.63 15.17 8.74
C TRP A 130 8.59 13.70 8.29
N TYR A 131 9.13 13.41 7.10
CA TYR A 131 9.19 12.04 6.59
C TYR A 131 10.11 11.14 7.42
N ARG A 132 11.28 11.64 7.83
CA ARG A 132 12.23 10.94 8.70
C ARG A 132 11.61 10.64 10.07
N ASP A 133 10.79 11.54 10.60
CA ASP A 133 10.14 11.36 11.89
C ASP A 133 9.09 10.24 11.90
N LEU A 134 8.56 9.85 10.74
CA LEU A 134 7.70 8.67 10.62
C LEU A 134 8.48 7.36 10.70
N MET A 135 9.79 7.39 10.49
CA MET A 135 10.63 6.19 10.43
C MET A 135 10.80 5.60 11.83
N PRO A 136 10.80 4.26 11.97
CA PRO A 136 11.18 3.63 13.22
C PRO A 136 12.65 3.92 13.53
N LYS A 137 12.99 3.91 14.81
CA LYS A 137 14.40 3.85 15.22
C LYS A 137 15.03 2.56 14.70
N SER A 138 16.26 2.68 14.21
CA SER A 138 17.04 1.60 13.62
C SER A 138 18.48 1.67 14.10
N LEU A 139 19.10 0.51 14.27
CA LEU A 139 20.50 0.37 14.63
C LEU A 139 21.41 0.61 13.42
N GLU A 140 22.71 0.67 13.67
CA GLU A 140 23.70 0.60 12.60
C GLU A 140 23.63 -0.77 11.90
N GLY A 141 23.69 -0.77 10.56
CA GLY A 141 23.50 -1.98 9.74
C GLY A 141 22.04 -2.37 9.44
N GLN A 142 21.04 -1.89 10.21
CA GLN A 142 19.64 -2.17 9.92
C GLN A 142 19.09 -1.33 8.75
N LEU A 143 18.29 -1.97 7.90
CA LEU A 143 17.57 -1.33 6.80
C LEU A 143 16.25 -0.74 7.28
N THR A 144 16.04 0.55 7.02
CA THR A 144 14.76 1.24 7.20
C THR A 144 13.95 1.21 5.91
N MET A 145 12.68 0.86 6.01
CA MET A 145 11.79 0.70 4.85
C MET A 145 10.41 1.34 5.02
N GLU A 146 9.78 1.68 3.91
CA GLU A 146 8.36 2.00 3.84
C GLU A 146 7.67 1.34 2.63
N LYS A 147 6.34 1.37 2.61
CA LYS A 147 5.53 0.87 1.51
C LYS A 147 4.36 1.79 1.21
N THR A 148 4.36 2.37 0.01
CA THR A 148 3.25 3.18 -0.53
C THR A 148 2.96 2.80 -1.98
N PRO A 149 1.98 1.92 -2.25
CA PRO A 149 1.78 1.34 -3.58
C PRO A 149 1.29 2.30 -4.66
N SER A 150 0.80 3.48 -4.29
CA SER A 150 0.43 4.54 -5.25
C SER A 150 1.65 5.18 -5.92
N TYR A 151 2.85 4.98 -5.36
CA TYR A 151 4.03 5.63 -5.91
C TYR A 151 4.33 5.21 -7.34
N TYR A 152 4.13 3.93 -7.65
CA TYR A 152 4.40 3.35 -8.96
C TYR A 152 3.69 4.06 -10.13
N VAL A 153 2.49 4.61 -9.90
CA VAL A 153 1.67 5.22 -10.97
C VAL A 153 1.72 6.75 -10.97
N THR A 154 2.43 7.37 -10.03
CA THR A 154 2.42 8.83 -9.88
C THR A 154 3.64 9.44 -10.55
N LYS A 155 3.41 10.29 -11.55
CA LYS A 155 4.40 10.80 -12.49
C LYS A 155 5.64 11.46 -11.86
N ASP A 156 5.45 12.29 -10.83
CA ASP A 156 6.55 13.11 -10.27
C ASP A 156 7.44 12.36 -9.28
N ILE A 157 7.04 11.16 -8.86
CA ILE A 157 7.68 10.46 -7.74
C ILE A 157 9.08 9.94 -8.04
N PRO A 158 9.38 9.39 -9.25
CA PRO A 158 10.75 9.00 -9.57
C PRO A 158 11.75 10.13 -9.33
N SER A 159 11.44 11.35 -9.77
CA SER A 159 12.28 12.52 -9.55
C SER A 159 12.40 12.89 -8.07
N ARG A 160 11.31 12.83 -7.31
CA ARG A 160 11.33 13.17 -5.87
C ARG A 160 12.15 12.17 -5.05
N ILE A 161 12.06 10.86 -5.35
CA ILE A 161 12.87 9.83 -4.69
C ILE A 161 14.34 10.01 -5.07
N TYR A 162 14.64 10.22 -6.36
CA TYR A 162 16.00 10.47 -6.83
C TYR A 162 16.66 11.68 -6.13
N ASN A 163 15.88 12.75 -5.91
CA ASN A 163 16.35 13.94 -5.20
C ASN A 163 16.56 13.71 -3.69
N MET A 164 15.88 12.73 -3.09
CA MET A 164 16.14 12.33 -1.70
C MET A 164 17.45 11.56 -1.60
N SER A 165 17.60 10.49 -2.40
CA SER A 165 18.83 9.73 -2.50
C SER A 165 18.83 8.89 -3.78
N LYS A 166 19.96 8.91 -4.48
CA LYS A 166 20.17 8.11 -5.70
C LYS A 166 20.38 6.63 -5.40
N ASP A 167 20.74 6.30 -4.16
CA ASP A 167 21.03 4.94 -3.71
C ASP A 167 19.79 4.23 -3.14
N THR A 168 18.63 4.91 -3.10
CA THR A 168 17.39 4.31 -2.64
C THR A 168 16.99 3.13 -3.52
N LYS A 169 16.89 1.94 -2.91
CA LYS A 169 16.46 0.71 -3.59
C LYS A 169 14.95 0.69 -3.74
N LEU A 170 14.45 0.36 -4.93
CA LEU A 170 13.03 0.31 -5.24
C LEU A 170 12.57 -1.13 -5.40
N ILE A 171 11.46 -1.47 -4.75
CA ILE A 171 10.84 -2.79 -4.85
C ILE A 171 9.45 -2.64 -5.47
N VAL A 172 9.22 -3.38 -6.56
CA VAL A 172 7.91 -3.50 -7.20
C VAL A 172 7.43 -4.94 -7.04
N VAL A 173 6.33 -5.11 -6.32
CA VAL A 173 5.64 -6.39 -6.17
C VAL A 173 4.62 -6.51 -7.29
N VAL A 174 5.00 -7.22 -8.34
CA VAL A 174 4.10 -7.67 -9.39
C VAL A 174 3.49 -9.01 -8.99
N ARG A 175 2.22 -9.24 -9.37
CA ARG A 175 1.53 -10.49 -9.08
C ARG A 175 1.85 -11.51 -10.17
N ASP A 176 3.02 -12.13 -10.08
CA ASP A 176 3.31 -13.51 -10.47
C ASP A 176 4.70 -13.87 -9.90
N PRO A 177 4.80 -14.77 -8.91
CA PRO A 177 6.09 -15.12 -8.30
C PRO A 177 7.03 -15.88 -9.24
N ASP A 178 6.52 -16.49 -10.32
CA ASP A 178 7.33 -17.34 -11.21
C ASP A 178 8.31 -16.51 -12.06
N PHE A 179 7.99 -15.24 -12.35
CA PHE A 179 8.81 -14.34 -13.16
C PHE A 179 10.16 -13.97 -12.52
N LEU A 180 10.28 -13.99 -11.18
CA LEU A 180 11.46 -13.46 -10.48
C LEU A 180 12.60 -14.46 -10.28
N GLY A 181 12.39 -15.76 -10.57
CA GLY A 181 13.42 -16.80 -10.40
C GLY A 181 13.96 -16.95 -8.97
N LEU A 182 13.29 -16.38 -7.97
CA LEU A 182 13.73 -16.43 -6.56
C LEU A 182 13.44 -17.79 -5.95
N LYS A 183 14.39 -18.33 -5.19
CA LYS A 183 14.19 -19.54 -4.40
C LYS A 183 13.08 -19.31 -3.38
N ARG A 184 12.07 -20.18 -3.39
CA ARG A 184 10.94 -20.13 -2.45
C ARG A 184 11.41 -20.48 -1.03
N VAL A 185 11.59 -19.47 -0.18
CA VAL A 185 11.98 -19.63 1.24
C VAL A 185 10.76 -19.78 2.15
N VAL A 186 9.66 -19.09 1.82
CA VAL A 186 8.41 -19.16 2.58
C VAL A 186 7.56 -20.30 2.03
N ASP A 187 7.37 -21.33 2.85
CA ASP A 187 6.54 -22.50 2.57
C ASP A 187 5.30 -22.54 3.47
N GLY A 188 4.53 -23.63 3.39
CA GLY A 188 3.29 -23.81 4.16
C GLY A 188 3.45 -23.73 5.68
N LYS A 189 4.64 -24.01 6.23
CA LYS A 189 4.87 -24.02 7.69
C LYS A 189 4.91 -22.61 8.29
N TYR A 190 5.09 -21.58 7.44
CA TYR A 190 5.03 -20.18 7.83
C TYR A 190 3.60 -19.63 7.85
N PHE A 191 2.60 -20.43 7.49
CA PHE A 191 1.21 -19.99 7.41
C PHE A 191 0.31 -20.76 8.36
N HIS A 192 -0.56 -20.03 9.06
CA HIS A 192 -1.62 -20.57 9.89
C HIS A 192 -2.97 -20.04 9.39
N PHE A 193 -3.85 -20.92 8.93
CA PHE A 193 -5.17 -20.51 8.48
C PHE A 193 -6.01 -20.04 9.66
N ASN A 194 -6.55 -18.83 9.56
CA ASN A 194 -7.46 -18.28 10.56
C ASN A 194 -8.90 -18.30 10.01
N PRO A 195 -9.78 -19.20 10.51
CA PRO A 195 -11.16 -19.32 10.04
C PRO A 195 -11.96 -18.02 10.18
N ALA A 196 -11.75 -17.26 11.26
CA ALA A 196 -12.43 -15.99 11.49
C ALA A 196 -12.00 -14.89 10.51
N LYS A 197 -10.82 -15.03 9.89
CA LYS A 197 -10.34 -14.12 8.86
C LYS A 197 -10.65 -14.62 7.44
N GLY A 198 -10.78 -15.92 7.25
CA GLY A 198 -10.98 -16.53 5.92
C GLY A 198 -9.73 -16.56 5.05
N PHE A 199 -8.54 -16.31 5.62
CA PHE A 199 -7.27 -16.36 4.89
C PHE A 199 -6.09 -16.76 5.81
N PRO A 200 -4.97 -17.25 5.24
CA PRO A 200 -3.78 -17.60 6.00
C PRO A 200 -3.09 -16.38 6.65
N CYS A 201 -2.76 -16.51 7.93
CA CYS A 201 -1.94 -15.58 8.70
C CYS A 201 -0.49 -16.05 8.76
N LEU A 202 0.44 -15.12 8.96
CA LEU A 202 1.87 -15.42 9.06
C LEU A 202 2.22 -15.92 10.46
N LYS A 203 2.91 -17.05 10.58
CA LYS A 203 3.41 -17.60 11.84
C LYS A 203 4.87 -17.99 11.67
N ARG A 204 5.76 -17.50 12.53
CA ARG A 204 7.14 -18.01 12.56
C ARG A 204 7.13 -19.43 13.14
N PRO A 205 7.80 -20.41 12.52
CA PRO A 205 7.82 -21.79 12.99
C PRO A 205 8.45 -21.93 14.38
N GLU A 206 9.49 -21.13 14.66
CA GLU A 206 10.33 -21.20 15.87
C GLU A 206 9.84 -20.32 17.03
N SER A 207 8.77 -19.54 16.82
CA SER A 207 8.27 -18.60 17.81
C SER A 207 6.92 -19.06 18.34
N THR A 208 6.78 -19.14 19.66
CA THR A 208 5.49 -19.33 20.35
C THR A 208 4.56 -18.11 20.17
N SER A 209 5.05 -17.03 19.56
CA SER A 209 4.27 -15.82 19.27
C SER A 209 2.99 -16.12 18.47
N LYS A 210 1.92 -15.41 18.83
CA LYS A 210 0.64 -15.43 18.13
C LYS A 210 0.82 -15.16 16.62
N PRO A 211 0.07 -15.85 15.74
CA PRO A 211 0.12 -15.59 14.30
C PRO A 211 -0.19 -14.12 13.98
N HIS A 212 0.66 -13.50 13.16
CA HIS A 212 0.46 -12.15 12.66
C HIS A 212 -0.48 -12.19 11.45
N CYS A 213 -1.75 -11.86 11.70
CA CYS A 213 -2.77 -11.76 10.65
C CYS A 213 -2.76 -10.39 9.98
N LEU A 214 -2.99 -10.36 8.67
CA LEU A 214 -3.25 -9.11 7.95
C LEU A 214 -4.56 -8.46 8.45
N GLY A 215 -4.64 -7.13 8.35
CA GLY A 215 -5.77 -6.34 8.87
C GLY A 215 -7.12 -6.62 8.19
N LYS A 216 -8.21 -6.07 8.76
CA LYS A 216 -9.62 -6.31 8.36
C LYS A 216 -9.94 -6.08 6.87
N THR A 217 -9.12 -5.31 6.15
CA THR A 217 -9.33 -5.01 4.72
C THR A 217 -8.69 -6.03 3.77
N LYS A 218 -8.01 -7.06 4.28
CA LYS A 218 -7.28 -8.07 3.50
C LYS A 218 -8.05 -9.39 3.49
N GLY A 219 -7.87 -10.18 2.42
CA GLY A 219 -8.49 -11.50 2.23
C GLY A 219 -10.02 -11.52 2.24
N ARG A 220 -10.66 -10.47 1.72
CA ARG A 220 -12.12 -10.44 1.55
C ARG A 220 -12.57 -11.55 0.60
N THR A 221 -13.65 -12.25 0.95
CA THR A 221 -14.34 -13.18 0.07
C THR A 221 -14.61 -12.50 -1.26
N HIS A 222 -14.26 -13.17 -2.36
CA HIS A 222 -14.57 -12.63 -3.67
C HIS A 222 -16.10 -12.56 -3.80
N PRO A 223 -16.67 -11.42 -4.22
CA PRO A 223 -18.10 -11.35 -4.45
C PRO A 223 -18.49 -12.39 -5.50
N ASN A 224 -19.69 -12.96 -5.37
CA ASN A 224 -20.28 -13.74 -6.45
C ASN A 224 -20.68 -12.74 -7.55
N ILE A 225 -20.03 -12.83 -8.71
CA ILE A 225 -20.26 -11.94 -9.86
C ILE A 225 -20.92 -12.76 -10.95
N HIS A 226 -22.03 -12.26 -11.49
CA HIS A 226 -22.76 -12.94 -12.57
C HIS A 226 -21.82 -13.22 -13.77
N PRO A 227 -21.86 -14.42 -14.38
CA PRO A 227 -20.96 -14.80 -15.48
C PRO A 227 -20.91 -13.77 -16.61
N ASP A 228 -22.04 -13.17 -16.99
CA ASP A 228 -22.10 -12.15 -18.04
C ASP A 228 -21.30 -10.88 -17.71
N VAL A 229 -21.25 -10.50 -16.43
CA VAL A 229 -20.45 -9.34 -15.99
C VAL A 229 -18.97 -9.70 -16.05
N VAL A 230 -18.60 -10.92 -15.67
CA VAL A 230 -17.22 -11.42 -15.80
C VAL A 230 -16.81 -11.43 -17.27
N GLN A 231 -17.68 -11.89 -18.18
CA GLN A 231 -17.39 -11.90 -19.61
C GLN A 231 -17.21 -10.49 -20.16
N LYS A 232 -18.11 -9.55 -19.83
CA LYS A 232 -17.96 -8.14 -20.23
C LYS A 232 -16.65 -7.53 -19.74
N LEU A 233 -16.23 -7.86 -18.52
CA LEU A 233 -14.94 -7.40 -17.99
C LEU A 233 -13.76 -8.00 -18.76
N ARG A 234 -13.80 -9.30 -19.07
CA ARG A 234 -12.77 -9.97 -19.89
C ARG A 234 -12.67 -9.32 -21.27
N ASP A 235 -13.79 -9.12 -21.95
CA ASP A 235 -13.83 -8.49 -23.27
C ASP A 235 -13.29 -7.05 -23.22
N PHE A 236 -13.65 -6.28 -22.20
CA PHE A 236 -13.15 -4.92 -21.99
C PHE A 236 -11.64 -4.89 -21.74
N TYR A 237 -11.11 -5.78 -20.90
CA TYR A 237 -9.68 -5.78 -20.56
C TYR A 237 -8.79 -6.46 -21.61
N LYS A 238 -9.35 -7.29 -22.49
CA LYS A 238 -8.63 -8.05 -23.53
C LYS A 238 -7.58 -7.23 -24.31
N PRO A 239 -7.90 -6.07 -24.92
CA PRO A 239 -6.89 -5.30 -25.66
C PRO A 239 -5.76 -4.78 -24.78
N PHE A 240 -6.04 -4.45 -23.51
CA PHE A 240 -5.03 -3.98 -22.56
C PHE A 240 -4.14 -5.12 -22.07
N ASN A 241 -4.73 -6.29 -21.83
CA ASN A 241 -4.01 -7.51 -21.47
C ASN A 241 -3.06 -7.93 -22.59
N MET A 242 -3.53 -7.93 -23.85
CA MET A 242 -2.67 -8.24 -25.01
C MET A 242 -1.47 -7.29 -25.12
N LYS A 243 -1.70 -5.99 -24.94
CA LYS A 243 -0.60 -5.00 -24.92
C LYS A 243 0.37 -5.27 -23.78
N PHE A 244 -0.13 -5.64 -22.60
CA PHE A 244 0.72 -6.00 -21.48
C PHE A 244 1.55 -7.27 -21.78
N TYR A 245 0.93 -8.30 -22.36
CA TYR A 245 1.63 -9.54 -22.74
C TYR A 245 2.76 -9.28 -23.74
N GLU A 246 2.53 -8.40 -24.72
CA GLU A 246 3.54 -7.95 -25.68
C GLU A 246 4.70 -7.24 -24.96
N MET A 247 4.38 -6.33 -24.03
CA MET A 247 5.40 -5.62 -23.25
C MET A 247 6.22 -6.54 -22.33
N THR A 248 5.61 -7.59 -21.77
CA THR A 248 6.28 -8.52 -20.85
C THR A 248 6.88 -9.74 -21.54
N GLY A 249 6.52 -10.00 -22.81
CA GLY A 249 6.88 -11.23 -23.52
C GLY A 249 6.28 -12.50 -22.91
N HIS A 250 5.17 -12.39 -22.16
CA HIS A 250 4.56 -13.50 -21.42
C HIS A 250 3.03 -13.42 -21.45
N HIS A 251 2.38 -14.55 -21.72
CA HIS A 251 0.93 -14.64 -21.81
C HIS A 251 0.34 -15.22 -20.51
N PHE A 252 -0.42 -14.43 -19.78
CA PHE A 252 -0.92 -14.81 -18.45
C PHE A 252 -2.32 -15.47 -18.45
N GLY A 253 -3.00 -15.52 -19.60
CA GLY A 253 -4.30 -16.20 -19.74
C GLY A 253 -5.44 -15.56 -18.94
N TRP A 254 -5.45 -14.23 -18.85
CA TRP A 254 -6.48 -13.43 -18.16
C TRP A 254 -7.72 -13.14 -19.02
N ASP A 255 -7.81 -13.77 -20.18
CA ASP A 255 -8.84 -13.65 -21.20
C ASP A 255 -9.91 -14.75 -21.03
#